data_AF-F7HI93-F1
#
_entry.id   AF-F7HI93-F1
#
_cell.length_a   1.000
_cell.length_b   1.000
_cell.length_c   1.000
_cell.angle_alpha   90.00
_cell.angle_beta   90.00
_cell.angle_gamma   90.00
#
_symmetry.space_group_name_H-M   'P 1'
#
loop_
_entity.id
_entity.type
_entity.pdbx_description
1 polymer ?
#
loop_
_entity_poly.entity_id
_entity_poly.type
_entity_poly.pdbx_seq_one_letter_code
_entity_poly.pdbx_strand_id
1 'polypeptide(L)'
;MDAVDATMEKLRAQCLSRGASGIQGLARFFRQLDRDGSRSLDADEFGRGLAKLGLVLDQAEAEGVCRRWDRDGSGTLDLEEFLRALRPPMSQAREAVIAAAFAKLDRSGDGVVTVDDLRGVYSGRAHPKVRSGEWTEDKVLRRFLDNFDSSEKDGQVTLAEFRDYYSGVSASMNTDEEFVAMMTSAWQL
;
A
#
# COMPACT_ATOMS: atom_id res chain seq x y z
N MET A 1 4.34 -20.60 5.28
CA MET A 1 5.15 -19.57 4.61
C MET A 1 5.61 -20.22 3.33
N ASP A 2 5.06 -19.77 2.22
CA ASP A 2 5.20 -20.46 0.95
C ASP A 2 6.56 -20.14 0.32
N ALA A 3 7.08 -21.00 -0.57
CA ALA A 3 8.40 -20.83 -1.17
C ALA A 3 8.57 -19.46 -1.85
N VAL A 4 7.48 -18.95 -2.44
CA VAL A 4 7.38 -17.60 -3.02
C VAL A 4 7.63 -16.51 -1.99
N ASP A 5 7.01 -16.59 -0.79
CA ASP A 5 7.19 -15.57 0.25
C ASP A 5 8.65 -15.52 0.75
N ALA A 6 9.31 -16.68 0.87
CA ALA A 6 10.71 -16.76 1.26
C ALA A 6 11.64 -16.18 0.18
N THR A 7 11.36 -16.44 -1.09
CA THR A 7 12.10 -15.82 -2.21
C THR A 7 11.93 -14.31 -2.22
N MET A 8 10.72 -13.84 -1.93
CA MET A 8 10.40 -12.42 -1.85
C MET A 8 11.07 -11.70 -0.69
N GLU A 9 11.16 -12.35 0.47
CA GLU A 9 11.90 -11.81 1.60
C GLU A 9 13.40 -11.67 1.27
N LYS A 10 13.99 -12.67 0.61
CA LYS A 10 15.38 -12.58 0.14
C LYS A 10 15.58 -11.46 -0.88
N LEU A 11 14.62 -11.28 -1.81
CA LEU A 11 14.66 -10.18 -2.78
C LEU A 11 14.67 -8.83 -2.07
N ARG A 12 13.74 -8.61 -1.12
CA ARG A 12 13.70 -7.40 -0.29
C ARG A 12 15.01 -7.18 0.46
N ALA A 13 15.53 -8.21 1.11
CA ALA A 13 16.79 -8.15 1.85
C ALA A 13 17.98 -7.81 0.94
N GLN A 14 18.05 -8.35 -0.28
CA GLN A 14 19.10 -8.00 -1.25
C GLN A 14 18.96 -6.57 -1.78
N CYS A 15 17.72 -6.11 -2.02
CA CYS A 15 17.46 -4.74 -2.41
C CYS A 15 17.85 -3.74 -1.30
N LEU A 16 17.62 -4.09 -0.03
CA LEU A 16 17.99 -3.29 1.14
C LEU A 16 19.49 -3.34 1.44
N SER A 17 20.14 -4.51 1.32
CA SER A 17 21.56 -4.70 1.68
C SER A 17 22.54 -4.12 0.67
N ARG A 18 22.16 -4.01 -0.61
CA ARG A 18 23.01 -3.46 -1.68
C ARG A 18 23.18 -1.93 -1.62
N GLY A 19 22.91 -1.31 -0.47
CA GLY A 19 23.09 0.13 -0.27
C GLY A 19 22.19 0.95 -1.19
N ALA A 20 20.93 0.54 -1.36
CA ALA A 20 19.97 1.34 -2.10
C ALA A 20 19.79 2.68 -1.38
N SER A 21 20.25 3.76 -2.02
CA SER A 21 19.92 5.14 -1.68
C SER A 21 18.41 5.38 -1.86
N GLY A 22 17.59 4.76 -1.01
CA GLY A 22 16.13 4.76 -1.08
C GLY A 22 15.57 4.26 -2.41
N ILE A 23 14.40 4.82 -2.77
CA ILE A 23 13.60 4.50 -3.96
C ILE A 23 14.38 4.53 -5.29
N GLN A 24 15.47 5.30 -5.35
CA GLN A 24 16.34 5.44 -6.53
C GLN A 24 17.14 4.16 -6.83
N GLY A 25 17.56 3.43 -5.79
CA GLY A 25 18.26 2.16 -5.95
C GLY A 25 17.34 1.08 -6.52
N LEU A 26 16.10 1.04 -6.02
CA LEU A 26 15.06 0.14 -6.51
C LEU A 26 14.66 0.45 -7.96
N ALA A 27 14.47 1.72 -8.31
CA ALA A 27 14.18 2.12 -9.69
C ALA A 27 15.33 1.83 -10.65
N ARG A 28 16.59 1.83 -10.18
CA ARG A 28 17.73 1.37 -10.98
C ARG A 28 17.69 -0.14 -11.18
N PHE A 29 17.36 -0.89 -10.13
CA PHE A 29 17.25 -2.34 -10.21
C PHE A 29 16.12 -2.77 -11.17
N PHE A 30 14.95 -2.13 -11.08
CA PHE A 30 13.84 -2.32 -12.02
C PHE A 30 14.29 -2.14 -13.49
N ARG A 31 14.99 -1.05 -13.80
CA ARG A 31 15.53 -0.81 -15.15
C ARG A 31 16.58 -1.82 -15.62
N GLN A 32 17.17 -2.61 -14.71
CA GLN A 32 18.09 -3.70 -15.08
C GLN A 32 17.35 -5.01 -15.36
N LEU A 33 16.15 -5.16 -14.80
CA LEU A 33 15.24 -6.27 -15.07
C LEU A 33 14.55 -6.09 -16.42
N ASP A 34 14.04 -4.88 -16.69
CA ASP A 34 13.38 -4.47 -17.94
C ASP A 34 14.39 -4.43 -19.09
N ARG A 35 14.43 -5.50 -19.91
CA ARG A 35 15.44 -5.67 -20.97
C ARG A 35 14.98 -5.06 -22.28
N ASP A 36 13.69 -5.13 -22.55
CA ASP A 36 13.10 -4.60 -23.78
C ASP A 36 12.79 -3.10 -23.71
N GLY A 37 12.85 -2.51 -22.50
CA GLY A 37 12.61 -1.09 -22.27
C GLY A 37 11.13 -0.72 -22.30
N SER A 38 10.25 -1.70 -22.09
CA SER A 38 8.79 -1.53 -22.06
C SER A 38 8.33 -0.66 -20.88
N ARG A 39 9.20 -0.44 -19.88
CA ARG A 39 8.91 0.22 -18.59
C ARG A 39 7.97 -0.58 -17.70
N SER A 40 7.79 -1.86 -18.01
CA SER A 40 7.07 -2.85 -17.23
C SER A 40 7.88 -4.14 -17.20
N LEU A 41 7.63 -5.04 -16.26
CA LEU A 41 8.27 -6.34 -16.21
C LEU A 41 7.25 -7.42 -16.53
N ASP A 42 7.48 -8.17 -17.58
CA ASP A 42 6.76 -9.42 -17.79
C ASP A 42 7.28 -10.53 -16.84
N ALA A 43 6.54 -11.64 -16.76
CA ALA A 43 6.89 -12.75 -15.86
C ALA A 43 8.26 -13.37 -16.20
N ASP A 44 8.64 -13.39 -17.47
CA ASP A 44 9.91 -13.95 -17.91
C ASP A 44 11.09 -13.05 -17.53
N GLU A 45 10.97 -11.74 -17.73
CA GLU A 45 11.94 -10.73 -17.33
C GLU A 45 12.13 -10.71 -15.81
N PHE A 46 11.02 -10.77 -15.07
CA PHE A 46 11.03 -10.88 -13.62
C PHE A 46 11.77 -12.15 -13.17
N GLY A 47 11.36 -13.33 -13.67
CA GLY A 47 12.00 -14.61 -13.33
C GLY A 47 13.48 -14.66 -13.67
N ARG A 48 13.87 -14.19 -14.87
CA ARG A 48 15.28 -14.13 -15.29
C ARG A 48 16.11 -13.18 -14.42
N GLY A 49 15.57 -12.03 -14.03
CA GLY A 49 16.31 -11.10 -13.19
C GLY A 49 16.43 -11.58 -11.74
N LEU A 50 15.44 -12.30 -11.21
CA LEU A 50 15.58 -13.01 -9.94
C LEU A 50 16.66 -14.09 -10.02
N ALA A 51 16.73 -14.85 -11.12
CA ALA A 51 17.76 -15.87 -11.29
C ALA A 51 19.18 -15.28 -11.24
N LYS A 52 19.40 -14.07 -11.78
CA LYS A 52 20.68 -13.34 -11.67
C LYS A 52 21.06 -12.97 -10.22
N LEU A 53 20.08 -12.89 -9.33
CA LEU A 53 20.25 -12.65 -7.90
C LEU A 53 20.43 -13.96 -7.09
N GLY A 54 20.44 -15.12 -7.75
CA GLY A 54 20.46 -16.43 -7.12
C GLY A 54 19.10 -16.83 -6.54
N LEU A 55 18.03 -16.16 -6.97
CA LEU A 55 16.64 -16.43 -6.58
C LEU A 55 15.95 -17.12 -7.76
N VAL A 56 15.82 -18.44 -7.69
CA VAL A 56 15.21 -19.22 -8.77
C VAL A 56 13.73 -19.38 -8.47
N LEU A 57 12.90 -18.92 -9.41
CA LEU A 57 11.48 -19.24 -9.49
C LEU A 57 11.26 -20.01 -10.79
N ASP A 58 10.34 -20.96 -10.78
CA ASP A 58 9.82 -21.51 -12.02
C ASP A 58 8.87 -20.52 -12.72
N GLN A 59 8.47 -20.86 -13.95
CA GLN A 59 7.63 -19.97 -14.75
C GLN A 59 6.26 -19.72 -14.11
N ALA A 60 5.64 -20.76 -13.54
CA ALA A 60 4.32 -20.64 -12.93
C ALA A 60 4.38 -19.83 -11.63
N GLU A 61 5.46 -19.96 -10.86
CA GLU A 61 5.74 -19.15 -9.68
C GLU A 61 5.94 -17.68 -10.06
N ALA A 62 6.73 -17.39 -11.10
CA ALA A 62 6.96 -16.03 -11.57
C ALA A 62 5.66 -15.37 -12.08
N GLU A 63 4.88 -16.09 -12.90
CA GLU A 63 3.56 -15.63 -13.36
C GLU A 63 2.59 -15.41 -12.19
N GLY A 64 2.60 -16.30 -11.19
CA GLY A 64 1.80 -16.15 -9.98
C GLY A 64 2.17 -14.92 -9.17
N VAL A 65 3.46 -14.61 -9.05
CA VAL A 65 3.94 -13.40 -8.38
C VAL A 65 3.54 -12.15 -9.15
N CYS A 66 3.78 -12.12 -10.47
CA CYS A 66 3.39 -10.99 -11.31
C CYS A 66 1.88 -10.74 -11.20
N ARG A 67 1.05 -11.77 -11.37
CA ARG A 67 -0.41 -11.65 -11.25
C ARG A 67 -0.87 -11.17 -9.86
N ARG A 68 -0.14 -11.51 -8.80
CA ARG A 68 -0.47 -11.07 -7.44
C ARG A 68 -0.17 -9.59 -7.21
N TRP A 69 0.78 -9.01 -7.95
CA TRP A 69 1.22 -7.63 -7.75
C TRP A 69 0.69 -6.66 -8.79
N ASP A 70 0.35 -7.17 -9.96
CA ASP A 70 -0.36 -6.51 -11.05
C ASP A 70 -1.79 -6.15 -10.57
N ARG A 71 -1.99 -4.89 -10.19
CA ARG A 71 -3.26 -4.37 -9.69
C ARG A 71 -4.13 -3.84 -10.80
N ASP A 72 -3.53 -3.30 -11.86
CA ASP A 72 -4.29 -2.77 -13.00
C ASP A 72 -4.69 -3.87 -14.01
N GLY A 73 -4.16 -5.08 -13.84
CA GLY A 73 -4.47 -6.23 -14.69
C GLY A 73 -3.84 -6.13 -16.07
N SER A 74 -2.77 -5.35 -16.22
CA SER A 74 -2.06 -5.17 -17.49
C SER A 74 -1.33 -6.43 -17.96
N GLY A 75 -1.10 -7.38 -17.05
CA GLY A 75 -0.33 -8.61 -17.30
C GLY A 75 1.18 -8.41 -17.14
N THR A 76 1.63 -7.21 -16.81
CA THR A 76 3.02 -6.87 -16.51
C THR A 76 3.10 -6.08 -15.21
N LEU A 77 4.31 -5.90 -14.67
CA LEU A 77 4.52 -5.12 -13.45
C LEU A 77 5.16 -3.78 -13.77
N ASP A 78 4.46 -2.69 -13.53
CA ASP A 78 5.07 -1.37 -13.64
C ASP A 78 6.01 -1.06 -12.45
N LEU A 79 6.68 0.09 -12.51
CA LEU A 79 7.60 0.53 -11.45
C LEU A 79 6.88 0.74 -10.11
N GLU A 80 5.66 1.28 -10.12
CA GLU A 80 4.90 1.55 -8.89
C GLU A 80 4.52 0.23 -8.20
N GLU A 81 4.01 -0.73 -8.97
CA GLU A 81 3.61 -2.05 -8.50
C GLU A 81 4.80 -2.84 -7.96
N PHE A 82 5.93 -2.79 -8.67
CA PHE A 82 7.18 -3.38 -8.24
C PHE A 82 7.69 -2.77 -6.93
N LEU A 83 7.67 -1.44 -6.81
CA LEU A 83 8.08 -0.76 -5.58
C LEU A 83 7.15 -1.07 -4.41
N ARG A 84 5.85 -1.17 -4.65
CA ARG A 84 4.87 -1.59 -3.65
C ARG A 84 5.14 -3.00 -3.17
N ALA A 85 5.40 -3.93 -4.08
CA ALA A 85 5.67 -5.32 -3.75
C ALA A 85 6.94 -5.53 -2.88
N LEU A 86 7.94 -4.68 -3.11
CA LEU A 86 9.18 -4.70 -2.34
C LEU A 86 9.11 -4.01 -0.98
N ARG A 87 7.98 -3.36 -0.64
CA ARG A 87 7.79 -2.85 0.72
C ARG A 87 7.90 -4.00 1.74
N PRO A 88 8.56 -3.79 2.88
CA PRO A 88 8.61 -4.80 3.92
C PRO A 88 7.19 -5.09 4.43
N PRO A 89 6.89 -6.33 4.84
CA PRO A 89 5.64 -6.64 5.51
C PRO A 89 5.55 -5.79 6.78
N MET A 90 4.35 -5.29 7.08
CA MET A 90 4.12 -4.56 8.33
C MET A 90 4.14 -5.55 9.50
N SER A 91 4.69 -5.09 10.62
CA SER A 91 4.67 -5.88 11.86
C SER A 91 3.25 -6.03 12.39
N GLN A 92 3.04 -7.03 13.24
CA GLN A 92 1.74 -7.26 13.87
C GLN A 92 1.26 -6.04 14.69
N ALA A 93 2.18 -5.27 15.29
CA ALA A 93 1.83 -4.06 16.03
C ALA A 93 1.26 -2.97 15.13
N ARG A 94 1.86 -2.75 13.96
CA ARG A 94 1.36 -1.77 12.97
C ARG A 94 0.03 -2.22 12.36
N GLU A 95 -0.09 -3.49 12.03
CA GLU A 95 -1.35 -4.07 11.54
C GLU A 95 -2.48 -3.92 12.56
N ALA A 96 -2.20 -4.19 13.84
CA ALA A 96 -3.19 -4.09 14.89
C ALA A 96 -3.74 -2.67 15.06
N VAL A 97 -2.88 -1.64 15.02
CA VAL A 97 -3.33 -0.25 15.16
C VAL A 97 -4.08 0.26 13.92
N ILE A 98 -3.70 -0.19 12.72
CA ILE A 98 -4.45 0.09 11.48
C ILE A 98 -5.84 -0.53 11.55
N ALA A 99 -5.94 -1.80 11.96
CA ALA A 99 -7.22 -2.49 12.11
C ALA A 99 -8.09 -1.85 13.19
N ALA A 100 -7.50 -1.41 14.31
CA ALA A 100 -8.23 -0.70 15.37
C ALA A 100 -8.76 0.66 14.89
N ALA A 101 -7.94 1.41 14.14
CA ALA A 101 -8.37 2.66 13.51
C ALA A 101 -9.52 2.42 12.52
N PHE A 102 -9.41 1.41 11.66
CA PHE A 102 -10.47 1.06 10.71
C PHE A 102 -11.77 0.66 11.43
N ALA A 103 -11.69 -0.21 12.43
CA ALA A 103 -12.85 -0.65 13.21
C ALA A 103 -13.52 0.49 14.00
N LYS A 104 -12.77 1.55 14.35
CA LYS A 104 -13.36 2.77 14.93
C LYS A 104 -14.16 3.55 13.89
N LEU A 105 -13.69 3.58 12.65
CA LEU A 105 -14.35 4.29 11.56
C LEU A 105 -15.56 3.54 11.03
N ASP A 106 -15.47 2.23 10.84
CA ASP A 106 -16.56 1.36 10.37
C ASP A 106 -17.60 1.20 11.48
N ARG A 107 -18.59 2.11 11.50
CA ARG A 107 -19.66 2.14 12.50
C ARG A 107 -20.74 1.13 12.19
N SER A 108 -21.00 0.89 10.91
CA SER A 108 -21.98 -0.07 10.43
C SER A 108 -21.54 -1.52 10.70
N GLY A 109 -20.22 -1.78 10.70
CA GLY A 109 -19.63 -3.11 10.83
C GLY A 109 -19.76 -3.96 9.56
N ASP A 110 -20.00 -3.34 8.40
CA ASP A 110 -20.17 -4.02 7.11
C ASP A 110 -18.84 -4.28 6.39
N GLY A 111 -17.72 -3.83 6.97
CA GLY A 111 -16.38 -4.02 6.44
C GLY A 111 -15.93 -2.94 5.45
N VAL A 112 -16.74 -1.89 5.25
CA VAL A 112 -16.37 -0.70 4.48
C VAL A 112 -16.63 0.58 5.29
N VAL A 113 -15.76 1.57 5.12
CA VAL A 113 -15.96 2.90 5.71
C VAL A 113 -16.57 3.81 4.67
N THR A 114 -17.71 4.41 5.01
CA THR A 114 -18.43 5.36 4.17
C THR A 114 -18.55 6.74 4.83
N VAL A 115 -19.10 7.72 4.09
CA VAL A 115 -19.38 9.05 4.64
C VAL A 115 -20.37 8.99 5.81
N ASP A 116 -21.30 8.03 5.78
CA ASP A 116 -22.28 7.84 6.84
C ASP A 116 -21.62 7.36 8.13
N ASP A 117 -20.64 6.46 8.03
CA ASP A 117 -19.85 6.02 9.18
C ASP A 117 -19.03 7.16 9.77
N LEU A 118 -18.36 7.95 8.91
CA LEU A 118 -17.57 9.10 9.34
C LEU A 118 -18.42 10.15 10.07
N ARG A 119 -19.68 10.35 9.66
CA ARG A 119 -20.59 11.30 10.33
C ARG A 119 -20.87 10.88 11.78
N GLY A 120 -20.80 9.58 12.09
CA GLY A 120 -20.93 9.04 13.44
C GLY A 120 -19.67 9.16 14.32
N VAL A 121 -18.56 9.63 13.76
CA VAL A 121 -17.26 9.74 14.44
C VAL A 121 -16.75 11.20 14.45
N TYR A 122 -16.92 11.92 13.35
CA TYR A 122 -16.41 13.27 13.15
C TYR A 122 -17.51 14.24 12.69
N SER A 123 -17.40 15.50 13.12
CA SER A 123 -18.23 16.58 12.57
C SER A 123 -17.40 17.50 11.68
N GLY A 124 -17.86 17.66 10.43
CA GLY A 124 -17.28 18.56 9.45
C GLY A 124 -17.78 20.01 9.58
N ARG A 125 -18.75 20.29 10.47
CA ARG A 125 -19.40 21.63 10.58
C ARG A 125 -18.45 22.76 10.95
N ALA A 126 -17.41 22.45 11.71
CA ALA A 126 -16.42 23.44 12.13
C ALA A 126 -15.41 23.79 11.00
N HIS A 127 -15.41 23.03 9.90
CA HIS A 127 -14.47 23.21 8.80
C HIS A 127 -14.65 24.59 8.13
N PRO A 128 -13.57 25.35 7.85
CA PRO A 128 -13.66 26.72 7.31
C PRO A 128 -14.53 26.84 6.07
N LYS A 129 -14.44 25.88 5.14
CA LYS A 129 -15.26 25.85 3.91
C LYS A 129 -16.74 25.55 4.12
N VAL A 130 -17.09 24.90 5.24
CA VAL A 130 -18.50 24.70 5.61
C VAL A 130 -19.03 25.97 6.24
N ARG A 131 -18.22 26.62 7.09
CA ARG A 131 -18.56 27.91 7.70
C ARG A 131 -18.67 29.05 6.68
N SER A 132 -17.89 29.03 5.60
CA SER A 132 -18.01 30.01 4.50
C SER A 132 -19.18 29.72 3.55
N GLY A 133 -19.84 28.56 3.68
CA GLY A 133 -20.94 28.14 2.81
C GLY A 133 -20.49 27.59 1.45
N GLU A 134 -19.18 27.46 1.20
CA GLU A 134 -18.66 26.91 -0.06
C GLU A 134 -18.95 25.41 -0.18
N TRP A 135 -18.79 24.66 0.91
CA TRP A 135 -18.89 23.20 0.95
C TRP A 135 -19.94 22.76 1.97
N THR A 136 -20.58 21.61 1.72
CA THR A 136 -21.41 20.92 2.70
C THR A 136 -20.54 20.08 3.65
N GLU A 137 -21.09 19.70 4.80
CA GLU A 137 -20.44 18.76 5.73
C GLU A 137 -20.09 17.44 5.03
N ASP A 138 -21.05 16.89 4.28
CA ASP A 138 -20.86 15.65 3.50
C ASP A 138 -19.74 15.77 2.47
N LYS A 139 -19.58 16.94 1.82
CA LYS A 139 -18.49 17.16 0.87
C LYS A 139 -17.13 17.18 1.55
N VAL A 140 -17.03 17.74 2.76
CA VAL A 140 -15.78 17.69 3.54
C VAL A 140 -15.47 16.27 3.97
N LEU A 141 -16.46 15.54 4.48
CA LEU A 141 -16.28 14.15 4.93
C LEU A 141 -15.93 13.22 3.76
N ARG A 142 -16.61 13.36 2.61
CA ARG A 142 -16.25 12.63 1.39
C ARG A 142 -14.83 12.95 0.98
N ARG A 143 -14.44 14.23 1.00
CA ARG A 143 -13.08 14.62 0.62
C ARG A 143 -12.01 14.10 1.58
N PHE A 144 -12.35 13.93 2.85
CA PHE A 144 -11.48 13.26 3.81
C PHE A 144 -11.35 11.77 3.48
N LEU A 145 -12.47 11.10 3.19
CA LEU A 145 -12.54 9.69 2.82
C LEU A 145 -11.77 9.39 1.51
N ASP A 146 -11.83 10.30 0.54
CA ASP A 146 -11.06 10.24 -0.73
C ASP A 146 -9.55 10.05 -0.51
N ASN A 147 -8.99 10.47 0.64
CA ASN A 147 -7.55 10.31 0.88
C ASN A 147 -7.15 8.85 1.09
N PHE A 148 -8.09 8.01 1.55
CA PHE A 148 -7.88 6.59 1.83
C PHE A 148 -8.45 5.68 0.75
N ASP A 149 -9.46 6.17 0.02
CA ASP A 149 -10.10 5.50 -1.11
C ASP A 149 -9.05 5.25 -2.22
N SER A 150 -9.16 4.14 -2.96
CA SER A 150 -8.21 3.79 -4.02
C SER A 150 -8.33 4.74 -5.23
N SER A 151 -7.72 4.35 -6.35
CA SER A 151 -7.75 5.12 -7.60
C SER A 151 -9.17 5.23 -8.19
N GLU A 152 -10.08 4.31 -7.89
CA GLU A 152 -11.43 4.28 -8.48
C GLU A 152 -12.43 5.24 -7.81
N LYS A 153 -12.11 5.76 -6.61
CA LYS A 153 -12.88 6.77 -5.88
C LYS A 153 -14.38 6.46 -5.81
N ASP A 154 -14.71 5.26 -5.36
CA ASP A 154 -16.06 4.70 -5.41
C ASP A 154 -16.98 5.14 -4.27
N GLY A 155 -16.45 5.83 -3.25
CA GLY A 155 -17.26 6.24 -2.09
C GLY A 155 -16.96 5.45 -0.83
N GLN A 156 -16.24 4.35 -0.96
CA GLN A 156 -16.08 3.33 0.04
C GLN A 156 -14.58 3.12 0.29
N VAL A 157 -14.23 2.83 1.53
CA VAL A 157 -12.87 2.47 1.90
C VAL A 157 -12.92 1.12 2.57
N THR A 158 -12.39 0.11 1.89
CA THR A 158 -12.20 -1.22 2.45
C THR A 158 -10.99 -1.24 3.39
N LEU A 159 -10.93 -2.24 4.28
CA LEU A 159 -9.73 -2.44 5.12
C LEU A 159 -8.47 -2.63 4.26
N ALA A 160 -8.60 -3.24 3.08
CA ALA A 160 -7.49 -3.44 2.16
C ALA A 160 -6.94 -2.11 1.63
N GLU A 161 -7.80 -1.18 1.23
CA GLU A 161 -7.39 0.15 0.75
C GLU A 161 -6.81 1.01 1.87
N PHE A 162 -7.45 0.98 3.04
CA PHE A 162 -6.95 1.67 4.23
C PHE A 162 -5.55 1.17 4.62
N ARG A 163 -5.33 -0.15 4.55
CA ARG A 163 -4.02 -0.77 4.78
C ARG A 163 -3.01 -0.41 3.69
N ASP A 164 -3.39 -0.35 2.42
CA ASP A 164 -2.52 0.05 1.31
C ASP A 164 -2.04 1.50 1.48
N TYR A 165 -2.95 2.42 1.87
CA TYR A 165 -2.61 3.79 2.22
C TYR A 165 -1.57 3.84 3.35
N TYR A 166 -1.84 3.15 4.46
CA TYR A 166 -0.95 3.15 5.62
C TYR A 166 0.34 2.36 5.42
N SER A 167 0.39 1.44 4.45
CA SER A 167 1.63 0.77 4.04
C SER A 167 2.67 1.79 3.55
N GLY A 168 2.24 2.80 2.78
CA GLY A 168 3.12 3.88 2.33
C GLY A 168 3.64 4.74 3.49
N VAL A 169 2.75 5.14 4.40
CA VAL A 169 3.12 5.92 5.60
C VAL A 169 4.06 5.11 6.50
N SER A 170 3.72 3.85 6.75
CA SER A 170 4.52 2.89 7.53
C SER A 170 5.93 2.75 6.97
N ALA A 171 6.09 2.62 5.65
CA ALA A 171 7.40 2.50 5.02
C ALA A 171 8.30 3.75 5.20
N SER A 172 7.73 4.90 5.57
CA SER A 172 8.48 6.13 5.85
C SER A 172 8.96 6.23 7.31
N MET A 173 8.51 5.33 8.20
CA MET A 173 8.78 5.37 9.64
C MET A 173 9.65 4.19 10.05
N ASN A 174 10.75 4.49 10.77
CA ASN A 174 11.78 3.51 11.08
C ASN A 174 11.36 2.51 12.16
N THR A 175 10.56 2.94 13.14
CA THR A 175 10.20 2.11 14.30
C THR A 175 8.70 1.93 14.45
N ASP A 176 8.32 0.82 15.09
CA ASP A 176 6.92 0.51 15.35
C ASP A 176 6.32 1.47 16.37
N GLU A 177 7.11 1.91 17.35
CA GLU A 177 6.68 2.82 18.39
C GLU A 177 6.27 4.17 17.81
N GLU A 178 7.04 4.72 16.87
CA GLU A 178 6.71 5.97 16.19
C GLU A 178 5.41 5.82 15.40
N PHE A 179 5.26 4.73 14.64
CA PHE A 179 4.07 4.48 13.82
C PHE A 179 2.82 4.29 14.69
N VAL A 180 2.92 3.48 15.75
CA VAL A 180 1.81 3.23 16.68
C VAL A 180 1.42 4.52 17.40
N ALA A 181 2.39 5.29 17.90
CA ALA A 181 2.09 6.58 18.56
C ALA A 181 1.41 7.57 17.61
N MET A 182 1.87 7.64 16.35
CA MET A 182 1.25 8.47 15.32
C MET A 182 -0.20 8.03 15.05
N MET A 183 -0.45 6.74 14.87
CA MET A 183 -1.78 6.20 14.60
C MET A 183 -2.74 6.38 15.78
N THR A 184 -2.29 6.06 17.00
CA THR A 184 -3.08 6.24 18.23
C THR A 184 -3.47 7.71 18.42
N SER A 185 -2.54 8.63 18.17
CA SER A 185 -2.81 10.07 18.25
C SER A 185 -3.75 10.55 17.12
N ALA A 186 -3.49 10.16 15.87
CA ALA A 186 -4.27 10.58 14.72
C ALA A 186 -5.72 10.12 14.81
N TRP A 187 -5.94 8.88 15.26
CA TRP A 187 -7.28 8.28 15.34
C TRP A 187 -7.89 8.34 16.73
N GLN A 188 -7.20 8.87 17.74
CA GLN A 188 -7.66 8.95 19.14
C GLN A 188 -8.12 7.58 19.66
N LEU A 189 -7.24 6.58 19.55
CA LEU A 189 -7.47 5.21 20.03
C LEU A 189 -7.17 5.06 21.52
#